data_AF-A0A2T3G7F3-F1
#
_entry.id   AF-A0A2T3G7F3-F1
#
_cell.length_a   1.000
_cell.length_b   1.000
_cell.length_c   1.000
_cell.angle_alpha   90.00
_cell.angle_beta   90.00
_cell.angle_gamma   90.00
#
_symmetry.space_group_name_H-M   'P 1'
#
loop_
_entity.id
_entity.type
_entity.pdbx_description
1 polymer ?
#
loop_
_entity_poly.entity_id
_entity_poly.type
_entity_poly.pdbx_seq_one_letter_code
_entity_poly.pdbx_strand_id
1 'polypeptide(L)' 'EKFIPRQITNILDGLRPKLYGQGLNVRDWIHTDDHSSAVWDILTKGRIGETYLIGANGERNNITVLRMILRMMGQS' A
#
# COMPACT_ATOMS: atom_id res chain seq x y z
N GLU A 1 1.09 -12.74 -3.58
CA GLU A 1 0.05 -12.27 -2.64
C GLU A 1 0.28 -10.77 -2.33
N LYS A 2 -0.78 -9.97 -2.14
CA LYS A 2 -0.69 -8.53 -1.82
C LYS A 2 -0.89 -8.29 -0.33
N PHE A 3 -0.11 -7.40 0.28
CA PHE A 3 -0.07 -7.26 1.74
C PHE A 3 -1.41 -6.81 2.35
N ILE A 4 -1.91 -5.61 2.02
CA ILE A 4 -3.13 -5.04 2.63
C ILE A 4 -4.35 -5.96 2.43
N PRO A 5 -4.69 -6.41 1.19
CA PRO A 5 -5.86 -7.26 0.99
C PRO A 5 -5.79 -8.56 1.80
N ARG A 6 -4.61 -9.20 1.88
CA ARG A 6 -4.46 -10.43 2.65
C ARG A 6 -4.69 -10.23 4.14
N GLN A 7 -4.23 -9.12 4.72
CA GLN A 7 -4.47 -8.87 6.14
C GLN A 7 -5.97 -8.68 6.40
N ILE A 8 -6.65 -7.91 5.55
CA ILE A 8 -8.08 -7.66 5.66
C ILE A 8 -8.87 -8.97 5.52
N THR A 9 -8.63 -9.77 4.48
CA THR A 9 -9.35 -11.04 4.29
C THR A 9 -9.11 -12.02 5.42
N ASN A 10 -7.88 -12.10 5.95
CA ASN A 10 -7.61 -12.94 7.12
C ASN A 10 -8.46 -12.53 8.33
N ILE A 11 -8.56 -11.23 8.62
CA ILE A 11 -9.38 -10.73 9.74
C ILE A 11 -10.85 -11.09 9.52
N LEU A 12 -11.37 -10.90 8.30
CA LEU A 12 -12.74 -11.25 7.95
C LEU A 12 -13.02 -12.75 8.09
N ASP A 13 -12.04 -13.59 7.77
CA ASP A 13 -12.12 -15.05 7.89
C ASP A 13 -11.86 -15.56 9.33
N GLY A 14 -11.67 -14.67 10.31
CA GLY A 14 -11.31 -15.02 11.68
C GLY A 14 -9.89 -15.60 11.83
N LEU A 15 -9.05 -15.44 10.81
CA LEU A 15 -7.66 -15.88 10.78
C LEU A 15 -6.72 -14.79 11.30
N ARG A 16 -5.63 -15.22 11.95
CA ARG A 16 -4.60 -14.30 12.41
C ARG A 16 -3.85 -13.67 11.21
N PRO A 17 -3.76 -12.33 11.13
CA PRO A 17 -2.92 -11.65 10.14
C PRO A 17 -1.47 -12.13 10.17
N LYS A 18 -0.82 -12.18 9.00
CA LYS A 18 0.55 -12.69 8.85
C LYS A 18 1.52 -11.55 8.60
N LEU A 19 2.47 -11.39 9.51
CA LEU A 19 3.60 -10.50 9.37
C LEU A 19 4.87 -11.33 9.15
N TYR A 20 5.58 -11.09 8.06
CA TYR A 20 6.84 -11.77 7.77
C TYR A 20 8.02 -11.04 8.41
N GLY A 21 8.91 -11.79 9.06
CA GLY A 21 10.04 -11.25 9.81
C GLY A 21 9.58 -10.29 10.91
N GLN A 22 10.35 -9.23 11.15
CA GLN A 22 10.02 -8.21 12.16
C GLN A 22 9.01 -7.16 11.67
N GLY A 23 8.57 -7.21 10.40
CA GLY A 23 7.65 -6.24 9.82
C GLY A 23 8.23 -4.82 9.62
N LEU A 24 9.55 -4.68 9.68
CA LEU A 24 10.25 -3.39 9.55
C LEU A 24 10.48 -2.93 8.10
N ASN A 25 10.13 -3.76 7.12
CA ASN A 25 10.26 -3.40 5.70
C ASN A 25 9.40 -2.17 5.39
N VAL A 26 10.05 -1.08 4.95
CA VAL A 26 9.41 0.17 4.53
C VAL A 26 9.01 0.08 3.06
N ARG A 27 7.81 0.56 2.76
CA ARG A 27 7.26 0.71 1.40
C ARG A 27 6.59 2.07 1.30
N ASP A 28 6.62 2.67 0.11
CA ASP A 28 5.73 3.78 -0.24
C ASP A 28 4.37 3.21 -0.63
N TRP A 29 3.32 3.63 0.06
CA TRP A 29 1.95 3.16 -0.15
C TRP A 29 1.16 4.22 -0.92
N ILE A 30 0.87 3.93 -2.19
CA ILE A 30 0.08 4.79 -3.08
C ILE A 30 -1.30 4.18 -3.34
N HIS A 31 -2.35 5.02 -3.32
CA HIS A 31 -3.68 4.60 -3.72
C HIS A 31 -3.72 4.35 -5.24
N THR A 32 -4.50 3.37 -5.69
CA THR A 32 -4.54 2.99 -7.11
C THR A 32 -5.04 4.12 -8.00
N ASP A 33 -5.94 4.96 -7.50
CA ASP A 33 -6.51 6.08 -8.25
C ASP A 33 -5.50 7.24 -8.40
N ASP A 34 -4.68 7.50 -7.37
CA ASP A 34 -3.60 8.50 -7.45
C ASP A 34 -2.55 8.07 -8.47
N HIS A 35 -2.16 6.79 -8.43
CA HIS A 35 -1.23 6.23 -9.42
C HIS A 35 -1.81 6.31 -10.84
N SER A 36 -3.08 5.94 -11.03
CA SER A 36 -3.76 6.01 -12.33
C SER A 36 -3.83 7.44 -12.86
N SER A 37 -4.12 8.41 -11.99
CA SER A 37 -4.16 9.83 -12.32
C SER A 37 -2.80 10.36 -12.74
N ALA A 38 -1.73 9.96 -12.03
CA ALA A 38 -0.36 10.32 -12.41
C ALA A 38 0.05 9.73 -13.76
N VAL A 39 -0.32 8.47 -14.05
CA VAL A 39 -0.11 7.84 -15.36
C VAL A 39 -0.84 8.61 -16.46
N TRP A 40 -2.09 9.04 -16.19
CA TRP A 40 -2.87 9.83 -17.14
C TRP A 40 -2.21 11.18 -17.45
N ASP A 41 -1.68 11.86 -16.43
CA ASP A 41 -0.95 13.11 -16.63
C ASP A 41 0.33 12.91 -17.44
N ILE A 42 1.08 11.85 -17.20
CA ILE A 42 2.28 11.52 -18.00
C ILE A 42 1.90 11.22 -19.44
N LEU A 43 0.81 10.48 -19.67
CA LEU A 43 0.36 10.14 -21.02
C LEU A 43 -0.07 11.38 -21.81
N THR A 44 -0.72 12.35 -21.16
CA THR A 44 -1.31 13.52 -21.83
C THR A 44 -0.40 14.74 -21.89
N LYS A 45 0.55 14.86 -20.96
CA LYS A 45 1.40 16.05 -20.78
C LYS A 45 2.89 15.72 -20.68
N GLY A 46 3.25 14.44 -20.62
CA GLY A 46 4.63 14.00 -20.52
C GLY A 46 5.42 14.25 -21.81
N ARG A 47 6.75 14.21 -21.68
CA ARG A 47 7.68 14.34 -22.80
C ARG A 47 8.16 12.96 -23.23
N ILE A 48 8.12 12.71 -24.53
CA ILE A 48 8.60 11.45 -25.12
C ILE A 48 10.09 11.27 -24.79
N GLY A 49 10.44 10.07 -24.34
CA GLY A 49 11.82 9.71 -23.96
C GLY A 49 12.17 9.99 -22.50
N GLU A 50 11.30 10.67 -21.74
CA GLU A 50 11.54 10.94 -20.32
C GLU A 50 11.07 9.78 -19.42
N THR A 51 11.66 9.70 -18.22
CA THR A 51 11.24 8.79 -17.15
C THR A 51 10.64 9.58 -16.00
N TYR A 52 9.51 9.11 -15.47
CA TYR A 52 8.78 9.74 -14.37
C TYR A 52 8.67 8.80 -13.17
N LEU A 53 8.97 9.32 -11.97
CA LEU A 53 8.76 8.61 -10.71
C LEU A 53 7.38 8.99 -10.15
N ILE A 54 6.56 7.99 -9.86
CA ILE A 54 5.24 8.17 -9.23
C ILE A 54 5.31 7.61 -7.81
N GLY A 55 5.05 8.45 -6.82
CA GLY A 55 5.04 8.09 -5.39
C GLY A 55 3.99 8.90 -4.64
N ALA A 56 3.71 8.51 -3.39
CA ALA A 56 2.61 9.10 -2.60
C ALA A 56 3.08 9.76 -1.29
N ASN A 57 4.40 9.87 -1.05
CA ASN A 57 4.96 10.24 0.27
C ASN A 57 4.34 9.40 1.42
N GLY A 58 3.95 8.17 1.12
CA GLY A 58 3.21 7.26 1.99
C GLY A 58 4.12 6.27 2.71
N GLU A 59 5.39 6.61 2.97
CA GLU A 59 6.38 5.69 3.52
C GLU A 59 5.98 5.16 4.90
N ARG A 60 5.67 3.87 4.95
CA ARG A 60 5.31 3.15 6.18
C ARG A 60 5.87 1.74 6.15
N ASN A 61 6.29 1.24 7.32
CA ASN A 61 6.65 -0.16 7.46
C ASN A 61 5.41 -1.06 7.60
N ASN A 62 5.58 -2.34 7.28
CA ASN A 62 4.49 -3.32 7.30
C ASN A 62 3.79 -3.44 8.66
N ILE A 63 4.53 -3.36 9.77
CA ILE A 63 3.94 -3.44 11.12
C ILE A 63 3.04 -2.23 11.42
N THR A 64 3.43 -1.03 10.98
CA THR A 64 2.60 0.18 11.14
C THR A 64 1.31 0.04 10.34
N VAL A 65 1.40 -0.41 9.08
CA VAL A 65 0.22 -0.62 8.23
C VAL A 65 -0.70 -1.70 8.81
N LEU A 66 -0.16 -2.82 9.29
CA LEU A 66 -0.97 -3.86 9.92
C LEU A 66 -1.71 -3.35 11.17
N ARG A 67 -1.03 -2.57 12.03
CA ARG A 67 -1.67 -1.94 13.20
C ARG A 67 -2.78 -0.97 12.80
N MET A 68 -2.61 -0.22 11.72
CA MET A 68 -3.67 0.65 11.20
C MET A 68 -4.88 -0.16 10.74
N ILE A 69 -4.67 -1.27 10.02
CA ILE A 69 -5.75 -2.17 9.58
C ILE A 69 -6.49 -2.74 10.79
N LEU A 70 -5.76 -3.30 11.77
CA LEU A 70 -6.36 -3.86 12.99
C LEU A 70 -7.23 -2.82 13.71
N ARG A 71 -6.69 -1.60 13.92
CA ARG A 71 -7.43 -0.50 14.54
C ARG A 71 -8.69 -0.12 13.76
N MET A 72 -8.61 -0.01 12.44
CA MET A 72 -9.76 0.32 11.58
C MET A 72 -10.83 -0.77 11.59
N MET A 73 -10.44 -2.03 11.83
CA MET A 73 -11.32 -3.19 11.90
C MET A 73 -11.76 -3.55 13.33
N GLY A 74 -11.46 -2.70 14.33
CA GLY A 74 -11.85 -2.94 15.73
C GLY A 74 -11.12 -4.11 16.40
N GLN A 75 -9.93 -4.48 15.89
CA GLN A 75 -9.08 -5.55 16.42
C GLN A 75 -7.87 -4.96 17.18
N SER A 76 -7.26 -5.77 18.05
CA SER A 76 -6.04 -5.44 18.82
C SER A 76 -4.81 -6.16 18.30
#